data_AF-A0A7L6WMW0-F1
#
_entry.id   AF-A0A7L6WMW0-F1
#
_cell.length_a   1.000
_cell.length_b   1.000
_cell.length_c   1.000
_cell.angle_alpha   90.00
_cell.angle_beta   90.00
_cell.angle_gamma   90.00
#
_symmetry.space_group_name_H-M   'P 1'
#
loop_
_entity.id
_entity.type
_entity.pdbx_description
1 polymer ?
#
loop_
_entity_poly.entity_id
_entity_poly.type
_entity_poly.pdbx_seq_one_letter_code
_entity_poly.pdbx_strand_id
1 'polypeptide(L)'
;MFRILKFDDDFVYLSHPDGRLKKIDRTLFDFDIKLGDRIDVYQDGDLTVVTPAEVQTDLSLEGDKSVKSHLLQGILDLFLETLNIHNNHLGDLKKIFTQLLITLFMAWSLLGVILVEILLFAESIIVFLWRLLVRLIKWMHIKDNTKVLIDETQKRHAKRERQKAQRREEERRRQEELEEREYLRETERQKELMIVEASLSQEAERESLSTSLALEQAGASSQSASEDLVEESQSTSESEVMSESAKSEK
;
A
#
# COMPACT_ATOMS: atom_id res chain seq x y z
N MET A 1 69.41 13.65 5.67
CA MET A 1 68.21 13.27 6.42
C MET A 1 68.42 11.97 7.17
N PHE A 2 68.35 12.04 8.50
CA PHE A 2 68.43 10.88 9.39
C PHE A 2 67.04 10.50 9.90
N ARG A 3 66.85 9.24 10.30
CA ARG A 3 65.64 8.73 10.97
C ARG A 3 65.94 8.33 12.40
N ILE A 4 65.05 8.67 13.32
CA ILE A 4 65.16 8.27 14.72
C ILE A 4 64.88 6.78 14.83
N LEU A 5 65.91 6.01 15.21
CA LEU A 5 65.83 4.56 15.36
C LEU A 5 65.46 4.17 16.80
N LYS A 6 66.05 4.87 17.76
CA LYS A 6 65.83 4.68 19.20
C LYS A 6 66.22 5.95 19.94
N PHE A 7 65.58 6.23 21.05
CA PHE A 7 66.06 7.22 22.00
C PHE A 7 65.88 6.69 23.42
N ASP A 8 66.79 7.11 24.29
CA ASP A 8 66.73 6.92 25.74
C ASP A 8 66.72 8.32 26.39
N ASP A 9 66.79 8.41 27.72
CA ASP A 9 66.69 9.70 28.43
C ASP A 9 67.86 10.65 28.11
N ASP A 10 69.05 10.10 27.86
CA ASP A 10 70.27 10.88 27.63
C ASP A 10 70.63 11.05 26.14
N PHE A 11 70.24 10.11 25.28
CA PHE A 11 70.74 10.04 23.91
C PHE A 11 69.69 9.63 22.88
N VAL A 12 69.84 10.16 21.66
CA VAL A 12 69.05 9.82 20.48
C VAL A 12 69.95 9.16 19.44
N TYR A 13 69.52 7.99 18.98
CA TYR A 13 70.20 7.19 17.96
C TYR A 13 69.51 7.37 16.60
N LEU A 14 70.30 7.82 15.65
CA LEU A 14 69.87 8.23 14.33
C LEU A 14 70.45 7.28 13.28
N SER A 15 69.64 6.97 12.27
CA SER A 15 70.02 6.14 11.13
C SER A 15 69.91 6.91 9.83
N HIS A 16 70.95 6.88 9.02
CA HIS A 16 70.91 7.36 7.64
C HIS A 16 70.40 6.22 6.73
N PRO A 17 69.67 6.52 5.64
CA PRO A 17 69.28 5.51 4.64
C PRO A 17 70.46 4.68 4.10
N ASP A 18 71.67 5.25 4.08
CA ASP A 18 72.90 4.58 3.65
C ASP A 18 73.54 3.66 4.73
N GLY A 19 72.82 3.38 5.82
CA GLY A 19 73.27 2.48 6.89
C GLY A 19 74.21 3.11 7.93
N ARG A 20 74.49 4.42 7.84
CA ARG A 20 75.29 5.14 8.85
C ARG A 20 74.48 5.40 10.11
N LEU A 21 75.07 5.16 11.27
CA LEU A 21 74.46 5.48 12.57
C LEU A 21 75.13 6.70 13.19
N LYS A 22 74.33 7.59 13.79
CA LYS A 22 74.81 8.78 14.49
C LYS A 22 74.14 8.87 15.86
N LYS A 23 74.94 9.13 16.90
CA LYS A 23 74.47 9.31 18.27
C LYS A 23 74.54 10.80 18.61
N ILE A 24 73.44 11.36 19.10
CA ILE A 24 73.32 12.77 19.48
C ILE A 24 72.72 12.86 20.90
N ASP A 25 73.13 13.87 21.66
CA ASP A 25 72.58 14.16 22.98
C ASP A 25 71.09 14.56 22.88
N ARG A 26 70.26 14.05 23.80
CA ARG A 26 68.82 14.36 23.85
C ARG A 26 68.55 15.84 24.09
N THR A 27 69.44 16.54 24.78
CA THR A 27 69.31 17.98 25.09
C THR A 27 69.37 18.88 23.87
N LEU A 28 69.95 18.40 22.76
CA LEU A 28 70.01 19.13 21.48
C LEU A 28 68.68 19.12 20.72
N PHE A 29 67.67 18.39 21.21
CA PHE A 29 66.33 18.35 20.66
C PHE A 29 65.40 19.23 21.49
N ASP A 30 65.04 20.39 20.95
CA ASP A 30 64.10 21.34 21.55
C ASP A 30 62.63 21.05 21.22
N PHE A 31 62.35 19.87 20.65
CA PHE A 31 61.02 19.41 20.24
C PHE A 31 60.77 17.95 20.65
N ASP A 32 59.48 17.60 20.67
CA ASP A 32 59.03 16.23 20.93
C ASP A 32 59.42 15.31 19.78
N ILE A 33 60.21 14.28 20.08
CA ILE A 33 60.63 13.27 19.10
C ILE A 33 59.84 11.97 19.26
N LYS A 34 59.56 11.31 18.14
CA LYS A 34 59.00 9.97 18.08
C LYS A 34 59.89 9.04 17.26
N LEU A 35 59.73 7.74 17.48
CA LEU A 35 60.40 6.72 16.69
C LEU A 35 59.98 6.83 15.22
N GLY A 36 60.95 6.83 14.31
CA GLY A 36 60.73 6.95 12.87
C GLY A 36 60.68 8.38 12.33
N ASP A 37 60.72 9.40 13.20
CA ASP A 37 60.75 10.79 12.75
C ASP A 37 62.01 11.06 11.92
N ARG A 38 61.86 11.87 10.89
CA ARG A 38 62.95 12.29 10.02
C ARG A 38 63.46 13.64 10.50
N ILE A 39 64.77 13.74 10.62
CA ILE A 39 65.43 14.93 11.11
C ILE A 39 66.64 15.25 10.24
N ASP A 40 66.95 16.53 10.16
CA ASP A 40 68.19 17.00 9.56
C ASP A 40 69.13 17.46 10.66
N VAL A 41 70.39 17.05 10.51
CA VAL A 41 71.46 17.31 11.48
C VAL A 41 72.53 18.11 10.77
N TYR A 42 72.69 19.36 11.19
CA TYR A 42 73.73 20.26 10.72
C TYR A 42 74.87 20.27 11.73
N GLN A 43 76.10 20.05 11.25
CA GLN A 43 77.30 20.14 12.08
C GLN A 43 78.29 21.08 11.42
N ASP A 44 78.63 22.15 12.14
CA ASP A 44 79.67 23.09 11.76
C ASP A 44 80.57 23.36 12.98
N GLY A 45 81.78 22.78 12.96
CA GLY A 45 82.70 22.82 14.09
C GLY A 45 82.08 22.27 15.39
N ASP A 46 82.00 23.12 16.40
CA ASP A 46 81.43 22.79 17.72
C ASP A 46 79.90 22.95 17.79
N LEU A 47 79.25 23.46 16.74
CA LEU A 47 77.81 23.68 16.70
C LEU A 47 77.11 22.50 16.02
N THR A 48 76.29 21.77 16.76
CA THR A 48 75.35 20.76 16.21
C THR A 48 73.93 21.29 16.37
N VAL A 49 73.23 21.50 15.25
CA VAL A 49 71.81 21.89 15.23
C VAL A 49 71.00 20.74 14.65
N VAL A 50 69.92 20.39 15.34
CA VAL A 50 68.98 19.37 14.89
C VAL A 50 67.64 20.03 14.63
N THR A 51 67.04 19.75 13.48
CA THR A 51 65.75 20.33 13.08
C THR A 51 64.84 19.21 12.59
N PRO A 52 63.54 19.21 12.94
CA PRO A 52 62.59 18.28 12.34
C PRO A 52 62.63 18.52 10.83
N ALA A 53 62.81 17.45 10.06
CA ALA A 53 62.82 17.59 8.62
C ALA A 53 61.40 17.93 8.19
N GLU A 54 61.21 19.18 7.75
CA GLU A 54 59.95 19.63 7.19
C GLU A 54 59.72 18.82 5.92
N VAL A 55 58.86 17.80 6.03
CA VAL A 55 58.31 17.12 4.87
C VAL A 55 57.58 18.22 4.12
N GLN A 56 58.11 18.66 2.98
CA GLN A 56 57.27 19.30 1.97
C GLN A 56 56.10 18.36 1.78
N THR A 57 54.97 18.72 2.39
CA THR A 57 53.71 18.01 2.25
C THR A 57 53.28 18.26 0.82
N ASP A 58 53.80 17.45 -0.11
CA ASP A 58 53.00 17.03 -1.24
C ASP A 58 51.67 16.56 -0.64
N LEU A 59 50.59 17.28 -0.98
CA LEU A 59 49.23 17.10 -0.48
C LEU A 59 48.64 15.74 -0.92
N SER A 60 49.28 14.65 -0.52
CA SER A 60 48.68 13.32 -0.53
C SER A 60 47.71 13.25 0.64
N LEU A 61 46.49 13.75 0.40
CA LEU A 61 45.31 13.40 1.18
C LEU A 61 45.06 11.90 1.01
N GLU A 62 45.73 11.10 1.83
CA GLU A 62 45.43 9.69 2.02
C GLU A 62 44.12 9.60 2.82
N GLY A 63 43.00 9.60 2.09
CA GLY A 63 41.67 9.58 2.68
C GLY A 63 40.60 9.18 1.66
N ASP A 64 40.55 7.88 1.39
CA ASP A 64 39.45 7.11 0.81
C ASP A 64 38.83 7.55 -0.53
N LYS A 65 39.04 6.69 -1.54
CA LYS A 65 38.15 6.43 -2.68
C LYS A 65 37.74 7.66 -3.50
N SER A 66 38.64 8.18 -4.33
CA SER A 66 38.27 9.24 -5.27
C SER A 66 38.84 9.03 -6.66
N VAL A 67 38.05 8.39 -7.53
CA VAL A 67 38.28 8.37 -8.99
C VAL A 67 38.28 9.80 -9.57
N LYS A 68 37.75 10.78 -8.83
CA LYS A 68 37.87 12.21 -9.14
C LYS A 68 39.29 12.74 -8.93
N SER A 69 40.08 12.17 -8.02
CA SER A 69 41.47 12.60 -7.77
C SER A 69 42.34 12.35 -8.99
N HIS A 70 42.23 11.23 -9.69
CA HIS A 70 43.14 10.94 -10.81
C HIS A 70 42.94 11.86 -12.03
N LEU A 71 41.71 12.34 -12.25
CA LEU A 71 41.39 13.28 -13.33
C LEU A 71 41.65 14.73 -12.91
N LEU A 72 41.34 15.10 -11.66
CA LEU A 72 41.71 16.41 -11.13
C LEU A 72 43.23 16.55 -11.03
N GLN A 73 43.92 15.49 -10.64
CA GLN A 73 45.37 15.39 -10.59
C GLN A 73 45.95 15.38 -11.99
N GLY A 74 45.36 14.68 -12.96
CA GLY A 74 45.78 14.78 -14.37
C GLY A 74 45.61 16.18 -14.96
N ILE A 75 44.53 16.89 -14.60
CA ILE A 75 44.34 18.31 -15.01
C ILE A 75 45.35 19.20 -14.27
N LEU A 76 45.51 19.04 -12.96
CA LEU A 76 46.42 19.84 -12.14
C LEU A 76 47.88 19.60 -12.53
N ASP A 77 48.24 18.37 -12.88
CA ASP A 77 49.56 17.97 -13.38
C ASP A 77 49.78 18.53 -14.78
N LEU A 78 48.77 18.56 -15.66
CA LEU A 78 48.85 19.27 -16.94
C LEU A 78 49.06 20.79 -16.74
N PHE A 79 48.39 21.40 -15.77
CA PHE A 79 48.55 22.82 -15.42
C PHE A 79 49.93 23.08 -14.79
N LEU A 80 50.38 22.23 -13.88
CA LEU A 80 51.67 22.34 -13.19
C LEU A 80 52.82 22.02 -14.12
N GLU A 81 52.72 21.04 -15.01
CA GLU A 81 53.71 20.72 -16.04
C GLU A 81 53.85 21.88 -17.03
N THR A 82 52.73 22.49 -17.44
CA THR A 82 52.74 23.70 -18.28
C THR A 82 53.35 24.90 -17.56
N LEU A 83 53.14 25.03 -16.25
CA LEU A 83 53.76 26.09 -15.42
C LEU A 83 55.23 25.80 -15.07
N ASN A 84 55.60 24.54 -14.85
CA ASN A 84 56.92 24.09 -14.38
C ASN A 84 57.93 24.02 -15.54
N ILE A 85 57.52 23.61 -16.75
CA ILE A 85 58.33 23.74 -17.97
C ILE A 85 58.68 25.21 -18.26
N HIS A 86 57.84 26.15 -17.83
CA HIS A 86 58.05 27.58 -18.05
C HIS A 86 58.70 28.31 -16.85
N ASN A 87 58.82 27.65 -15.69
CA ASN A 87 59.50 28.18 -14.50
C ASN A 87 61.02 28.27 -14.69
N ASN A 88 61.60 27.59 -15.68
CA ASN A 88 63.01 27.79 -16.07
C ASN A 88 63.23 29.08 -16.91
N HIS A 89 62.18 29.87 -17.14
CA HIS A 89 62.20 31.16 -17.84
C HIS A 89 61.66 32.28 -16.95
N LEU A 90 62.15 32.33 -15.70
CA LEU A 90 61.77 33.26 -14.62
C LEU A 90 61.88 34.77 -14.97
N GLY A 91 62.40 35.14 -16.16
CA GLY A 91 62.53 36.52 -16.59
C GLY A 91 61.35 37.07 -17.40
N ASP A 92 60.43 36.23 -17.90
CA ASP A 92 59.46 36.65 -18.91
C ASP A 92 58.00 36.33 -18.50
N LEU A 93 57.61 36.77 -17.28
CA LEU A 93 56.25 36.64 -16.72
C LEU A 93 55.13 37.03 -17.70
N LYS A 94 55.42 37.97 -18.60
CA LYS A 94 54.49 38.46 -19.60
C LYS A 94 54.11 37.36 -20.61
N LYS A 95 55.03 36.45 -20.95
CA LYS A 95 54.76 35.28 -21.82
C LYS A 95 53.95 34.22 -21.11
N ILE A 96 54.24 33.94 -19.83
CA ILE A 96 53.47 32.99 -19.00
C ILE A 96 52.01 33.45 -18.90
N PHE A 97 51.78 34.74 -18.60
CA PHE A 97 50.44 35.29 -18.50
C PHE A 97 49.69 35.27 -19.84
N THR A 98 50.38 35.60 -20.94
CA THR A 98 49.79 35.57 -22.29
C THR A 98 49.39 34.14 -22.69
N GLN A 99 50.24 33.15 -22.40
CA GLN A 99 49.97 31.75 -22.71
C GLN A 99 48.90 31.13 -21.80
N LEU A 100 48.83 31.55 -20.54
CA LEU A 100 47.74 31.22 -19.63
C LEU A 100 46.41 31.83 -20.08
N LEU A 101 46.41 33.08 -20.57
CA LEU A 101 45.22 33.69 -21.18
C LEU A 101 44.75 32.95 -22.43
N ILE A 102 45.67 32.51 -23.29
CA ILE A 102 45.34 31.76 -24.52
C ILE A 102 44.73 30.40 -24.19
N THR A 103 45.32 29.66 -23.24
CA THR A 103 44.80 28.36 -22.80
C THR A 103 43.45 28.50 -22.09
N LEU A 104 43.29 29.54 -21.27
CA LEU A 104 42.02 29.85 -20.63
C LEU A 104 40.94 30.26 -21.64
N PHE A 105 41.30 31.02 -22.67
CA PHE A 105 40.38 31.42 -23.75
C PHE A 105 39.95 30.20 -24.61
N MET A 106 40.88 29.28 -24.90
CA MET A 106 40.59 27.98 -25.52
C MET A 106 39.57 27.18 -24.68
N ALA A 107 39.78 27.08 -23.37
CA ALA A 107 38.86 26.40 -22.46
C ALA A 107 37.51 27.11 -22.34
N TRP A 108 37.50 28.45 -22.35
CA TRP A 108 36.29 29.27 -22.31
C TRP A 108 35.42 29.09 -23.56
N SER A 109 36.03 28.90 -24.74
CA SER A 109 35.31 28.58 -25.97
C SER A 109 34.55 27.25 -25.87
N LEU A 110 35.11 26.25 -25.18
CA LEU A 110 34.43 24.98 -24.91
C LEU A 110 33.27 25.16 -23.92
N LEU A 111 33.45 26.01 -22.91
CA LEU A 111 32.41 26.32 -21.93
C LEU A 111 31.20 27.02 -22.57
N GLY A 112 31.42 27.91 -23.54
CA GLY A 112 30.36 28.57 -24.29
C GLY A 112 29.47 27.60 -25.05
N VAL A 113 30.06 26.57 -25.69
CA VAL A 113 29.31 25.51 -26.38
C VAL A 113 28.44 24.73 -25.39
N ILE A 114 28.99 24.36 -24.23
CA ILE A 114 28.24 23.68 -23.16
C ILE A 114 27.08 24.55 -22.65
N LEU A 115 27.29 25.86 -22.51
CA LEU A 115 26.26 26.79 -22.07
C LEU A 115 25.10 26.86 -23.09
N VAL A 116 25.42 26.96 -24.38
CA VAL A 116 24.44 26.98 -25.46
C VAL A 116 23.68 25.65 -25.55
N GLU A 117 24.37 24.52 -25.39
CA GLU A 117 23.76 23.20 -25.34
C GLU A 117 22.73 23.10 -24.20
N ILE A 118 23.06 23.61 -23.01
CA ILE A 118 22.14 23.63 -21.86
C ILE A 118 20.93 24.54 -22.13
N LEU A 119 21.12 25.67 -22.81
CA LEU A 119 20.02 26.57 -23.20
C LEU A 119 19.07 25.88 -24.19
N LEU A 120 19.59 25.18 -25.20
CA LEU A 120 18.79 24.39 -26.14
C LEU A 120 18.08 23.23 -25.43
N PHE A 121 18.75 22.61 -24.46
CA PHE A 121 18.15 21.56 -23.65
C PHE A 121 17.00 22.11 -22.79
N ALA A 122 17.15 23.30 -22.22
CA ALA A 122 16.09 23.97 -21.47
C ALA A 122 14.88 24.29 -22.37
N GLU A 123 15.11 24.76 -23.60
CA GLU A 123 14.04 24.97 -24.59
C GLU A 123 13.29 23.66 -24.90
N SER A 124 14.04 22.57 -25.11
CA SER A 124 13.47 21.24 -25.31
C SER A 124 12.62 20.77 -24.12
N ILE A 125 13.10 20.99 -22.89
CA ILE A 125 12.35 20.69 -21.65
C ILE A 125 11.05 21.49 -21.60
N ILE A 126 11.09 22.79 -21.92
CA ILE A 126 9.90 23.64 -21.87
C ILE A 126 8.83 23.14 -22.85
N VAL A 127 9.21 22.83 -24.09
CA VAL A 127 8.29 22.27 -25.10
C VAL A 127 7.75 20.91 -24.65
N PHE A 128 8.60 20.07 -24.05
CA PHE A 128 8.20 18.77 -23.53
C PHE A 128 7.18 18.90 -22.38
N LEU A 129 7.43 19.79 -21.43
CA LEU A 129 6.52 20.07 -20.30
C LEU A 129 5.17 20.60 -20.79
N TRP A 130 5.17 21.53 -21.75
CA TRP A 130 3.94 22.02 -22.37
C TRP A 130 3.14 20.89 -23.02
N ARG A 131 3.81 20.05 -23.83
CA ARG A 131 3.18 18.92 -24.51
C ARG A 131 2.62 17.90 -23.51
N LEU A 132 3.32 17.65 -22.41
CA LEU A 132 2.89 16.77 -21.34
C LEU A 132 1.67 17.33 -20.61
N LEU A 133 1.66 18.63 -20.30
CA LEU A 133 0.52 19.34 -19.70
C LEU A 133 -0.73 19.23 -20.57
N VAL A 134 -0.62 19.53 -21.87
CA VAL A 134 -1.75 19.42 -22.81
C VAL A 134 -2.27 17.98 -22.86
N ARG A 135 -1.38 16.98 -22.84
CA ARG A 135 -1.76 15.57 -22.83
C ARG A 135 -2.47 15.17 -21.52
N LEU A 136 -2.01 15.66 -20.38
CA LEU A 136 -2.64 15.45 -19.07
C LEU A 136 -4.02 16.08 -18.98
N ILE A 137 -4.18 17.32 -19.46
CA ILE A 137 -5.47 18.02 -19.49
C ILE A 137 -6.48 17.22 -20.34
N LYS A 138 -6.07 16.75 -21.53
CA LYS A 138 -6.93 15.88 -22.36
C LYS A 138 -7.33 14.59 -21.64
N TRP A 139 -6.39 13.95 -20.95
CA TRP A 139 -6.66 12.74 -20.17
C TRP A 139 -7.63 12.99 -19.01
N MET A 140 -7.47 14.10 -18.29
CA MET A 140 -8.36 14.50 -17.21
C MET A 140 -9.78 14.71 -17.77
N HIS A 141 -9.90 15.46 -18.87
CA HIS A 141 -11.20 15.75 -19.49
C HIS A 141 -11.92 14.49 -20.01
N ILE A 142 -11.19 13.49 -20.53
CA ILE A 142 -11.76 12.20 -20.94
C ILE A 142 -12.19 11.39 -19.72
N LYS A 143 -11.38 11.37 -18.67
CA LYS A 143 -11.68 10.66 -17.43
C LYS A 143 -12.90 11.26 -16.73
N ASP A 144 -13.05 12.58 -16.75
CA ASP A 144 -14.21 13.28 -16.20
C ASP A 144 -15.48 12.96 -16.99
N ASN A 145 -15.44 13.01 -18.33
CA ASN A 145 -16.56 12.58 -19.17
C ASN A 145 -16.96 11.11 -18.95
N THR A 146 -15.97 10.24 -18.74
CA THR A 146 -16.21 8.81 -18.47
C THR A 146 -16.84 8.60 -17.09
N LYS A 147 -16.39 9.35 -16.07
CA LYS A 147 -17.00 9.30 -14.73
C LYS A 147 -18.46 9.75 -14.74
N VAL A 148 -18.78 10.81 -15.48
CA VAL A 148 -20.16 11.29 -15.62
C VAL A 148 -21.07 10.21 -16.23
N LEU A 149 -20.60 9.50 -17.26
CA LEU A 149 -21.35 8.40 -17.88
C LEU A 149 -21.56 7.22 -16.91
N ILE A 150 -20.53 6.88 -16.11
CA ILE A 150 -20.64 5.81 -15.11
C ILE A 150 -21.61 6.20 -13.99
N ASP A 151 -21.57 7.45 -13.52
CA ASP A 151 -22.51 7.94 -12.51
C ASP A 151 -23.95 7.94 -13.03
N GLU A 152 -24.16 8.39 -14.28
CA GLU A 152 -25.49 8.43 -14.87
C GLU A 152 -26.07 7.01 -15.07
N THR A 153 -25.24 6.06 -15.53
CA THR A 153 -25.65 4.65 -15.65
C THR A 153 -25.94 4.02 -14.29
N GLN A 154 -25.09 4.26 -13.28
CA GLN A 154 -25.30 3.78 -11.93
C GLN A 154 -26.60 4.34 -11.31
N LYS A 155 -26.88 5.64 -11.50
CA LYS A 155 -28.10 6.28 -11.03
C LYS A 155 -29.35 5.72 -11.71
N ARG A 156 -29.29 5.41 -13.00
CA ARG A 156 -30.38 4.73 -13.73
C ARG A 156 -30.60 3.31 -13.22
N HIS A 157 -29.54 2.55 -12.96
CA HIS A 157 -29.64 1.21 -12.37
C HIS A 157 -30.22 1.26 -10.96
N ALA A 158 -29.78 2.18 -10.10
CA ALA A 158 -30.33 2.35 -8.76
C ALA A 158 -31.82 2.72 -8.77
N LYS A 159 -32.26 3.58 -9.71
CA LYS A 159 -33.69 3.89 -9.90
C LYS A 159 -34.50 2.67 -10.33
N ARG A 160 -33.99 1.88 -11.28
CA ARG A 160 -34.66 0.65 -11.75
C ARG A 160 -34.81 -0.37 -10.63
N GLU A 161 -33.77 -0.56 -9.82
CA GLU A 161 -33.83 -1.49 -8.68
C GLU A 161 -34.80 -1.02 -7.61
N ARG A 162 -34.85 0.28 -7.30
CA ARG A 162 -35.86 0.84 -6.38
C ARG A 162 -37.29 0.64 -6.88
N GLN A 163 -37.54 0.86 -8.17
CA GLN A 163 -38.87 0.62 -8.75
C GLN A 163 -39.27 -0.86 -8.73
N LYS A 164 -38.33 -1.78 -9.00
CA LYS A 164 -38.59 -3.23 -8.88
C LYS A 164 -38.85 -3.64 -7.44
N ALA A 165 -38.11 -3.08 -6.48
CA ALA A 165 -38.33 -3.34 -5.05
C ALA A 165 -39.72 -2.86 -4.61
N GLN A 166 -40.12 -1.65 -5.02
CA GLN A 166 -41.46 -1.12 -4.74
C GLN A 166 -42.57 -1.98 -5.34
N ARG A 167 -42.42 -2.44 -6.60
CA ARG A 167 -43.40 -3.35 -7.21
C ARG A 167 -43.51 -4.67 -6.44
N ARG A 168 -42.38 -5.26 -6.03
CA ARG A 168 -42.38 -6.50 -5.23
C ARG A 168 -43.03 -6.29 -3.86
N GLU A 169 -42.81 -5.16 -3.21
CA GLU A 169 -43.48 -4.83 -1.94
C GLU A 169 -44.99 -4.62 -2.14
N GLU A 170 -45.40 -3.96 -3.22
CA GLU A 170 -46.82 -3.76 -3.52
C GLU A 170 -47.52 -5.08 -3.85
N GLU A 171 -46.87 -5.97 -4.62
CA GLU A 171 -47.37 -7.32 -4.89
C GLU A 171 -47.50 -8.15 -3.62
N ARG A 172 -46.51 -8.09 -2.72
CA ARG A 172 -46.58 -8.76 -1.41
C ARG A 172 -47.74 -8.24 -0.57
N ARG A 173 -47.91 -6.92 -0.48
CA ARG A 173 -49.05 -6.33 0.25
C ARG A 173 -50.40 -6.76 -0.33
N ARG A 174 -50.52 -6.85 -1.66
CA ARG A 174 -51.75 -7.34 -2.29
C ARG A 174 -51.98 -8.82 -2.01
N GLN A 175 -50.93 -9.64 -1.98
CA GLN A 175 -51.05 -11.05 -1.57
C GLN A 175 -51.47 -11.17 -0.10
N GLU A 176 -50.82 -10.43 0.80
CA GLU A 176 -51.18 -10.41 2.22
C GLU A 176 -52.65 -9.96 2.42
N GLU A 177 -53.12 -8.92 1.71
CA GLU A 177 -54.52 -8.50 1.75
C GLU A 177 -55.49 -9.57 1.20
N LEU A 178 -55.10 -10.33 0.18
CA LEU A 178 -55.92 -11.41 -0.36
C LEU A 178 -55.96 -12.60 0.61
N GLU A 179 -54.83 -12.99 1.17
CA GLU A 179 -54.73 -14.04 2.20
C GLU A 179 -55.54 -13.67 3.45
N GLU A 180 -55.47 -12.42 3.91
CA GLU A 180 -56.26 -11.95 5.05
C GLU A 180 -57.77 -12.01 4.77
N ARG A 181 -58.19 -11.65 3.55
CA ARG A 181 -59.60 -11.78 3.12
C ARG A 181 -60.05 -13.23 3.03
N GLU A 182 -59.21 -14.12 2.53
CA GLU A 182 -59.52 -15.56 2.49
C GLU A 182 -59.62 -16.14 3.90
N TYR A 183 -58.68 -15.77 4.79
CA TYR A 183 -58.72 -16.16 6.20
C TYR A 183 -60.00 -15.65 6.88
N LEU A 184 -60.40 -14.40 6.66
CA LEU A 184 -61.67 -13.85 7.17
C LEU A 184 -62.87 -14.68 6.68
N ARG A 185 -62.96 -14.98 5.38
CA ARG A 185 -64.04 -15.83 4.85
C ARG A 185 -64.03 -17.25 5.41
N GLU A 186 -62.85 -17.81 5.68
CA GLU A 186 -62.72 -19.11 6.33
C GLU A 186 -63.21 -19.06 7.77
N THR A 187 -62.86 -18.02 8.53
CA THR A 187 -63.38 -17.84 9.89
C THR A 187 -64.88 -17.59 9.92
N GLU A 188 -65.44 -16.88 8.94
CA GLU A 188 -66.90 -16.73 8.78
C GLU A 188 -67.58 -18.07 8.48
N ARG A 189 -67.04 -18.85 7.53
CA ARG A 189 -67.54 -20.21 7.27
C ARG A 189 -67.47 -21.11 8.51
N GLN A 190 -66.39 -21.04 9.28
CA GLN A 190 -66.29 -21.79 10.54
C GLN A 190 -67.34 -21.34 11.57
N LYS A 191 -67.60 -20.03 11.69
CA LYS A 191 -68.65 -19.51 12.56
C LYS A 191 -70.04 -19.96 12.10
N GLU A 192 -70.32 -19.94 10.81
CA GLU A 192 -71.58 -20.44 10.25
C GLU A 192 -71.77 -21.93 10.55
N LEU A 193 -70.74 -22.74 10.35
CA LEU A 193 -70.78 -24.17 10.69
C LEU A 193 -71.03 -24.39 12.18
N MET A 194 -70.37 -23.62 13.05
CA MET A 194 -70.59 -23.70 14.51
C MET A 194 -72.02 -23.31 14.91
N ILE A 195 -72.63 -22.31 14.26
CA ILE A 195 -74.02 -21.91 14.52
C ILE A 195 -75.00 -22.99 14.05
N VAL A 196 -74.75 -23.58 12.88
CA VAL A 196 -75.57 -24.69 12.35
C VAL A 196 -75.49 -25.90 13.29
N GLU A 197 -74.29 -26.27 13.73
CA GLU A 197 -74.08 -27.36 14.69
C GLU A 197 -74.78 -27.08 16.03
N ALA A 198 -74.65 -25.86 16.58
CA ALA A 198 -75.32 -25.47 17.80
C ALA A 198 -76.86 -25.50 17.66
N SER A 199 -77.39 -25.09 16.50
CA SER A 199 -78.82 -25.14 16.20
C SER A 199 -79.32 -26.58 16.10
N LEU A 200 -78.56 -27.46 15.44
CA LEU A 200 -78.89 -28.88 15.32
C LEU A 200 -78.81 -29.59 16.67
N SER A 201 -77.85 -29.22 17.53
CA SER A 201 -77.80 -29.68 18.92
C SER A 201 -79.01 -29.21 19.73
N GLN A 202 -79.45 -27.96 19.55
CA GLN A 202 -80.65 -27.45 20.21
C GLN A 202 -81.92 -28.15 19.71
N GLU A 203 -82.00 -28.47 18.42
CA GLU A 203 -83.13 -29.20 17.84
C GLU A 203 -83.15 -30.66 18.32
N ALA A 204 -82.00 -31.33 18.37
CA ALA A 204 -81.88 -32.65 18.98
C ALA A 204 -82.27 -32.64 20.47
N GLU A 205 -81.92 -31.59 21.23
CA GLU A 205 -82.40 -31.42 22.60
C GLU A 205 -83.92 -31.23 22.65
N ARG A 206 -84.50 -30.42 21.76
CA ARG A 206 -85.96 -30.22 21.66
C ARG A 206 -86.68 -31.52 21.30
N GLU A 207 -86.13 -32.31 20.38
CA GLU A 207 -86.65 -33.63 20.02
C GLU A 207 -86.52 -34.63 21.17
N SER A 208 -85.41 -34.61 21.91
CA SER A 208 -85.25 -35.44 23.11
C SER A 208 -86.25 -35.05 24.22
N LEU A 209 -86.55 -33.77 24.38
CA LEU A 209 -87.54 -33.27 25.34
C LEU A 209 -88.98 -33.58 24.89
N SER A 210 -89.28 -33.46 23.60
CA SER A 210 -90.61 -33.78 23.06
C SER A 210 -90.88 -35.29 23.09
N THR A 211 -89.88 -36.12 22.78
CA THR A 211 -89.97 -37.58 22.93
C THR A 211 -90.10 -37.99 24.40
N SER A 212 -89.34 -37.38 25.31
CA SER A 212 -89.48 -37.62 26.75
C SER A 212 -90.88 -37.25 27.26
N LEU A 213 -91.44 -36.13 26.80
CA LEU A 213 -92.80 -35.69 27.17
C LEU A 213 -93.88 -36.58 26.54
N ALA A 214 -93.67 -37.07 25.31
CA ALA A 214 -94.55 -38.07 24.69
C ALA A 214 -94.50 -39.41 25.43
N LEU A 215 -93.32 -39.81 25.93
CA LEU A 215 -93.12 -41.03 26.69
C LEU A 215 -93.67 -40.92 28.13
N GLU A 216 -93.63 -39.72 28.73
CA GLU A 216 -94.32 -39.41 30.01
C GLU A 216 -95.85 -39.44 29.85
N GLN A 217 -96.39 -38.94 28.74
CA GLN A 217 -97.81 -39.05 28.41
C GLN A 217 -98.23 -40.49 28.09
N ALA A 218 -97.37 -41.28 27.44
CA ALA A 218 -97.60 -42.70 27.21
C ALA A 218 -97.46 -43.53 28.51
N GLY A 219 -96.59 -43.13 29.43
CA GLY A 219 -96.39 -43.75 30.74
C GLY A 219 -97.61 -43.64 31.67
N ALA A 220 -98.43 -42.60 31.52
CA ALA A 220 -99.71 -42.46 32.21
C ALA A 220 -100.86 -43.30 31.59
N SER A 221 -100.65 -43.87 30.39
CA SER A 221 -101.72 -44.51 29.59
C SER A 221 -101.54 -46.02 29.38
N SER A 222 -100.56 -46.69 29.99
CA SER A 222 -100.37 -48.14 29.75
C SER A 222 -99.81 -48.88 30.97
N GLN A 223 -100.63 -49.01 32.00
CA GLN A 223 -100.68 -50.20 32.84
C GLN A 223 -101.57 -51.24 32.15
N SER A 224 -101.08 -51.95 31.13
CA SER A 224 -101.64 -53.24 30.69
C SER A 224 -100.83 -53.86 29.56
N ALA A 225 -100.16 -54.97 29.91
CA ALA A 225 -99.82 -56.14 29.09
C ALA A 225 -98.95 -55.92 27.83
N SER A 226 -97.65 -56.20 27.82
CA SER A 226 -96.90 -57.46 28.03
C SER A 226 -96.92 -58.44 26.85
N GLU A 227 -95.69 -58.85 26.48
CA GLU A 227 -95.29 -60.11 25.78
C GLU A 227 -95.66 -60.19 24.28
N ASP A 228 -94.82 -60.62 23.34
CA ASP A 228 -93.58 -61.41 23.40
C ASP A 228 -92.87 -61.39 22.02
N LEU A 229 -91.53 -61.46 22.03
CA LEU A 229 -90.62 -62.35 21.25
C LEU A 229 -91.00 -62.74 19.78
N VAL A 230 -90.12 -62.87 18.77
CA VAL A 230 -88.67 -63.15 18.69
C VAL A 230 -88.20 -63.10 17.22
N GLU A 231 -86.98 -62.58 17.07
CA GLU A 231 -85.87 -62.85 16.12
C GLU A 231 -85.99 -63.15 14.62
N GLU A 232 -84.86 -62.76 14.00
CA GLU A 232 -84.12 -63.37 12.88
C GLU A 232 -84.56 -63.00 11.47
N SER A 233 -83.67 -62.78 10.51
CA SER A 233 -82.21 -62.60 10.42
C SER A 233 -81.94 -62.44 8.92
N GLN A 234 -80.81 -61.80 8.58
CA GLN A 234 -80.02 -61.88 7.34
C GLN A 234 -79.90 -60.53 6.61
N SER A 235 -78.72 -59.89 6.67
CA SER A 235 -77.46 -60.25 5.96
C SER A 235 -77.66 -59.95 4.46
N THR A 236 -76.88 -59.12 3.77
CA THR A 236 -75.45 -58.81 3.91
C THR A 236 -75.07 -57.79 2.83
N SER A 237 -74.03 -56.98 3.13
CA SER A 237 -72.90 -56.68 2.24
C SER A 237 -73.12 -55.91 0.92
N GLU A 238 -72.20 -55.09 0.44
CA GLU A 238 -70.89 -54.61 0.89
C GLU A 238 -70.40 -53.57 -0.13
N SER A 239 -69.58 -52.62 0.36
CA SER A 239 -68.38 -52.09 -0.32
C SER A 239 -68.58 -51.23 -1.58
N GLU A 240 -67.70 -50.32 -1.99
CA GLU A 240 -66.30 -50.05 -1.63
C GLU A 240 -65.99 -48.61 -2.13
N VAL A 241 -65.53 -47.67 -1.30
CA VAL A 241 -64.14 -47.22 -1.02
C VAL A 241 -63.30 -46.75 -2.24
N MET A 242 -62.53 -45.68 -1.96
CA MET A 242 -61.29 -45.17 -2.58
C MET A 242 -61.48 -43.99 -3.56
N SER A 243 -61.07 -42.75 -3.26
CA SER A 243 -59.81 -42.23 -2.69
C SER A 243 -58.57 -42.61 -3.50
N GLU A 244 -57.94 -41.61 -4.11
CA GLU A 244 -56.57 -41.16 -3.78
C GLU A 244 -55.74 -40.71 -4.99
N SER A 245 -54.88 -39.76 -4.65
CA SER A 245 -53.94 -38.95 -5.39
C SER A 245 -52.57 -39.63 -5.61
N ALA A 246 -51.76 -38.99 -6.46
CA ALA A 246 -50.28 -39.05 -6.57
C ALA A 246 -49.68 -40.30 -7.27
N LYS A 247 -48.53 -40.24 -7.97
CA LYS A 247 -47.27 -39.53 -7.65
C LYS A 247 -46.27 -39.63 -8.83
N SER A 248 -45.37 -38.66 -9.01
CA SER A 248 -43.89 -38.83 -8.87
C SER A 248 -43.04 -37.78 -9.60
N GLU A 249 -42.12 -37.18 -8.82
CA GLU A 249 -40.80 -36.63 -9.20
C GLU A 249 -39.98 -37.60 -10.07
N LYS A 250 -39.13 -37.08 -10.97
CA LYS A 250 -37.69 -36.81 -10.74
C LYS A 250 -37.05 -36.08 -11.93
#